data_AF-A0A821K466-F1
#
_entry.id   AF-A0A821K466-F1
#
_cell.length_a   1.000
_cell.length_b   1.000
_cell.length_c   1.000
_cell.angle_alpha   90.00
_cell.angle_beta   90.00
_cell.angle_gamma   90.00
#
_symmetry.space_group_name_H-M   'P 1'
#
loop_
_entity.id
_entity.type
_entity.pdbx_description
1 polymer ?
#
loop_
_entity_poly.entity_id
_entity_poly.type
_entity_poly.pdbx_seq_one_letter_code
_entity_poly.pdbx_strand_id
1 'polypeptide(L)'
;FLAWIDRTASLLRKEFGIYTKIVLVIDNAPWHNRLTNDTMPPKRSWRKEHIIQWLNTHNIDVPVKAVKAELLDIAMKNLPEKRYETDEAAKKYNVDILR
;
A
#
# COMPACT_ATOMS: atom_id res chain seq x y z
N PHE A 1 5.44 11.59 9.58
CA PHE A 1 6.44 10.70 8.95
C PHE A 1 6.37 10.75 7.42
N LEU A 2 5.21 10.47 6.78
CA LEU A 2 5.09 10.53 5.32
C LEU A 2 5.54 11.86 4.70
N ALA A 3 5.12 12.99 5.26
CA ALA A 3 5.56 14.31 4.81
C ALA A 3 7.09 14.52 4.94
N TRP A 4 7.72 13.85 5.91
CA TRP A 4 9.17 13.86 6.06
C TRP A 4 9.84 13.00 4.98
N ILE A 5 9.30 11.83 4.65
CA ILE A 5 9.78 10.99 3.54
C ILE A 5 9.68 11.75 2.21
N ASP A 6 8.52 12.33 1.90
CA ASP A 6 8.30 13.09 0.67
C ASP A 6 9.29 14.27 0.55
N ARG A 7 9.44 15.06 1.61
CA ARG A 7 10.40 16.17 1.65
C ARG A 7 11.84 15.69 1.49
N THR A 8 12.25 14.67 2.23
CA THR A 8 13.63 14.16 2.22
C THR A 8 13.97 13.53 0.87
N ALA A 9 13.09 12.70 0.32
CA ALA A 9 13.28 12.09 -1.00
C ALA A 9 13.36 13.15 -2.11
N SER A 10 12.53 14.19 -2.04
CA SER A 10 12.58 15.34 -2.96
C SER A 10 13.92 16.09 -2.89
N LEU A 11 14.40 16.38 -1.68
CA LEU A 11 15.68 17.05 -1.47
C LEU A 11 16.86 16.22 -1.97
N LEU A 12 16.90 14.93 -1.63
CA LEU A 12 17.94 14.03 -2.09
C LEU A 12 17.95 13.92 -3.62
N ARG A 13 16.76 13.84 -4.25
CA ARG A 13 16.67 13.81 -5.70
C ARG A 13 17.18 15.09 -6.34
N LYS A 14 16.90 16.25 -5.74
CA LYS A 14 17.40 17.54 -6.20
C LYS A 14 18.92 17.65 -6.09
N GLU A 15 19.50 17.12 -5.01
CA GLU A 15 20.93 17.21 -4.72
C GLU A 15 21.76 16.26 -5.59
N PHE A 16 21.36 15.00 -5.70
CA PHE A 16 22.15 13.95 -6.34
C PHE A 16 21.76 13.67 -7.80
N GLY A 17 20.71 14.33 -8.30
CA GLY A 17 20.24 14.19 -9.69
C GLY A 17 19.51 12.86 -9.97
N ILE A 18 19.00 12.71 -11.19
CA ILE A 18 18.10 11.59 -11.56
C ILE A 18 18.81 10.25 -11.80
N TYR A 19 20.11 10.27 -12.11
CA TYR A 19 20.88 9.07 -12.44
C TYR A 19 21.44 8.34 -11.21
N THR A 20 21.53 9.03 -10.08
CA THR A 20 22.04 8.44 -8.84
C THR A 20 20.98 7.54 -8.22
N LYS A 21 21.35 6.30 -7.92
CA LYS A 21 20.52 5.40 -7.12
C LYS A 21 20.62 5.81 -5.65
N ILE A 22 19.48 6.10 -5.03
CA ILE A 22 19.41 6.58 -3.65
C ILE A 22 18.57 5.59 -2.85
N VAL A 23 19.10 5.17 -1.70
CA VAL A 23 18.40 4.30 -0.76
C VAL A 23 18.35 4.98 0.60
N LEU A 24 17.14 5.14 1.13
CA LEU A 24 16.88 5.66 2.47
C LEU A 24 16.73 4.49 3.44
N VAL A 25 17.64 4.38 4.41
CA VAL A 25 17.55 3.39 5.49
C VAL A 25 16.84 4.02 6.68
N ILE A 26 15.73 3.42 7.11
CA ILE A 26 14.93 3.88 8.26
C ILE A 26 14.71 2.73 9.25
N ASP A 27 14.35 3.05 10.49
CA ASP A 27 13.96 2.04 11.47
C ASP A 27 12.65 1.35 11.09
N ASN A 28 12.51 0.07 11.44
CA ASN A 28 11.30 -0.71 11.21
C ASN A 28 10.26 -0.48 12.32
N ALA A 29 9.66 0.71 12.35
CA ALA A 29 8.54 1.03 13.24
C ALA A 29 7.19 0.62 12.61
N PRO A 30 6.21 0.14 13.42
CA PRO A 30 4.89 -0.28 12.91
C PRO A 30 4.16 0.77 12.07
N TRP A 31 4.28 2.06 12.43
CA TRP A 31 3.63 3.16 11.70
C TRP A 31 4.30 3.49 10.36
N HIS A 32 5.50 2.97 10.07
CA HIS A 32 6.15 3.06 8.75
C HIS A 32 5.56 2.04 7.75
N ASN A 33 4.89 1.00 8.26
CA ASN A 33 4.36 -0.14 7.49
C ASN A 33 2.86 0.02 7.16
N ARG A 34 2.39 1.26 6.99
CA ARG A 34 1.01 1.53 6.58
C ARG A 34 0.83 1.17 5.11
N LEU A 35 -0.09 0.25 4.83
CA LEU A 35 -0.46 -0.14 3.48
C LEU A 35 -1.24 0.98 2.78
N THR A 36 -1.08 1.07 1.46
CA THR A 36 -1.96 1.90 0.63
C THR A 36 -3.40 1.39 0.70
N ASN A 37 -4.37 2.27 0.48
CA ASN A 37 -5.79 1.91 0.54
C ASN A 37 -6.14 0.75 -0.40
N ASP A 38 -5.51 0.68 -1.57
CA ASP A 38 -5.76 -0.38 -2.54
C ASP A 38 -5.26 -1.74 -2.03
N THR A 39 -4.05 -1.78 -1.46
CA THR A 39 -3.46 -3.04 -0.99
C THR A 39 -3.88 -3.43 0.43
N MET A 40 -4.69 -2.59 1.08
CA MET A 40 -5.20 -2.86 2.42
C MET A 40 -6.23 -4.01 2.37
N PRO A 41 -5.98 -5.15 3.06
CA PRO A 41 -6.93 -6.25 3.12
C PRO A 41 -8.25 -5.83 3.79
N PRO A 42 -9.40 -6.29 3.29
CA PRO A 42 -10.67 -6.12 3.98
C PRO A 42 -10.64 -6.82 5.34
N LYS A 43 -11.16 -6.15 6.37
CA LYS A 43 -11.17 -6.64 7.76
C LYS A 43 -12.51 -7.25 8.14
N ARG A 44 -12.52 -8.14 9.14
CA ARG A 44 -13.76 -8.71 9.71
C ARG A 44 -14.73 -7.64 10.22
N SER A 45 -14.24 -6.46 10.60
CA SER A 45 -15.06 -5.32 11.03
C SER A 45 -15.74 -4.56 9.88
N TRP A 46 -15.33 -4.75 8.63
CA TRP A 46 -15.91 -4.03 7.49
C TRP A 46 -17.35 -4.48 7.22
N ARG A 47 -18.18 -3.57 6.70
CA ARG A 47 -19.51 -3.92 6.22
C ARG A 47 -19.41 -4.74 4.94
N LYS A 48 -20.42 -5.56 4.65
CA LYS A 48 -20.42 -6.46 3.48
C LYS A 48 -20.23 -5.66 2.19
N GLU A 49 -20.88 -4.51 2.09
CA GLU A 49 -20.84 -3.61 0.93
C GLU A 49 -19.44 -3.10 0.65
N HIS A 50 -18.66 -2.74 1.69
CA HIS A 50 -17.27 -2.29 1.53
C HIS A 50 -16.34 -3.41 1.05
N ILE A 51 -16.60 -4.65 1.46
CA ILE A 51 -15.82 -5.80 1.01
C ILE A 51 -16.11 -6.08 -0.48
N ILE A 52 -17.38 -6.00 -0.89
CA ILE A 52 -17.78 -6.11 -2.30
C ILE A 52 -17.15 -4.99 -3.13
N GLN A 53 -17.18 -3.74 -2.63
CA GLN A 53 -16.53 -2.63 -3.31
C GLN A 53 -15.04 -2.86 -3.50
N TRP A 54 -14.35 -3.35 -2.46
CA TRP A 54 -12.92 -3.67 -2.56
C TRP A 54 -12.65 -4.80 -3.58
N LEU A 55 -13.47 -5.85 -3.60
CA LEU A 55 -13.35 -6.92 -4.60
C LEU A 55 -13.54 -6.38 -6.02
N ASN A 56 -14.54 -5.52 -6.22
CA ASN A 56 -14.82 -4.89 -7.51
C ASN A 56 -13.68 -3.97 -7.96
N THR A 57 -13.08 -3.17 -7.08
CA THR A 57 -11.92 -2.32 -7.43
C THR A 57 -10.69 -3.13 -7.83
N HIS A 58 -10.63 -4.40 -7.41
CA HIS A 58 -9.59 -5.35 -7.78
C HIS A 58 -9.97 -6.25 -8.96
N ASN A 59 -11.09 -5.97 -9.64
CA ASN A 59 -11.65 -6.79 -10.72
C ASN A 59 -11.84 -8.27 -10.33
N ILE A 60 -12.26 -8.52 -9.10
CA ILE A 60 -12.56 -9.87 -8.60
C ILE A 60 -14.07 -10.08 -8.60
N ASP A 61 -14.53 -11.12 -9.28
CA ASP A 61 -15.95 -11.45 -9.35
C ASP A 61 -16.54 -11.79 -7.99
N VAL A 62 -17.70 -11.20 -7.71
CA VAL A 62 -18.44 -11.35 -6.46
C VAL A 62 -19.66 -12.25 -6.70
N PRO A 63 -19.78 -13.41 -6.03
CA PRO A 63 -20.96 -14.25 -6.17
C PRO A 63 -22.21 -13.57 -5.60
N VAL A 64 -23.32 -13.60 -6.34
CA VAL A 64 -24.57 -12.88 -6.03
C VAL A 64 -25.12 -13.18 -4.63
N LYS A 65 -24.95 -14.41 -4.13
CA LYS A 65 -25.46 -14.86 -2.83
C LYS A 65 -24.36 -15.06 -1.78
N ALA A 66 -23.15 -14.54 -2.02
CA ALA A 66 -22.02 -14.77 -1.11
C ALA A 66 -22.29 -14.18 0.28
N VAL A 67 -21.96 -14.96 1.33
CA VAL A 67 -21.94 -14.45 2.70
C VAL A 67 -20.64 -13.72 3.00
N LYS A 68 -20.64 -12.86 4.02
CA LYS A 68 -19.48 -12.03 4.38
C LYS A 68 -18.20 -12.84 4.61
N ALA A 69 -18.32 -14.04 5.17
CA ALA A 69 -17.19 -14.93 5.38
C ALA A 69 -16.56 -15.40 4.06
N GLU A 70 -17.38 -15.77 3.07
CA GLU A 70 -16.92 -16.17 1.73
C GLU A 70 -16.26 -15.00 1.00
N LEU A 71 -16.82 -13.79 1.10
CA LEU A 71 -16.22 -12.60 0.51
C LEU A 71 -14.85 -12.27 1.10
N LEU A 72 -14.68 -12.45 2.41
CA LEU A 72 -13.37 -12.30 3.06
C LEU A 72 -12.39 -13.37 2.58
N ASP A 73 -12.82 -14.62 2.45
CA ASP A 73 -11.97 -15.71 1.95
C ASP A 73 -11.52 -15.46 0.51
N ILE A 74 -12.43 -15.03 -0.38
CA ILE A 74 -12.12 -14.62 -1.75
C ILE A 74 -11.10 -13.48 -1.75
N ALA A 75 -11.29 -12.46 -0.91
CA ALA A 75 -10.36 -11.34 -0.81
C ALA A 75 -8.97 -11.78 -0.31
N MET A 76 -8.90 -12.65 0.71
CA MET A 76 -7.63 -13.15 1.24
C MET A 76 -6.86 -14.00 0.21
N LYS A 77 -7.57 -14.76 -0.63
CA LYS A 77 -6.97 -15.57 -1.70
C LYS A 77 -6.43 -14.72 -2.87
N ASN A 78 -6.95 -13.52 -3.05
CA ASN A 78 -6.61 -12.62 -4.15
C ASN A 78 -5.91 -11.34 -3.66
N LEU A 79 -5.15 -11.43 -2.56
CA LEU A 79 -4.43 -10.28 -2.02
C LEU A 79 -3.38 -9.78 -3.03
N PRO A 80 -3.39 -8.49 -3.40
CA PRO A 80 -2.32 -7.91 -4.19
C PRO A 80 -1.03 -7.85 -3.38
N GLU A 81 0.09 -7.64 -4.08
CA GLU A 81 1.36 -7.35 -3.43
C GLU A 81 1.24 -6.12 -2.53
N LYS A 82 1.79 -6.21 -1.32
CA LYS A 82 1.71 -5.15 -0.31
C LYS A 82 2.47 -3.91 -0.80
N ARG A 83 1.78 -2.78 -0.89
CA ARG A 83 2.41 -1.48 -1.15
C ARG A 83 2.28 -0.61 0.08
N TYR A 84 3.39 -0.01 0.50
CA TYR A 84 3.42 0.87 1.66
C TYR A 84 3.34 2.34 1.23
N GLU A 85 2.60 3.16 1.98
CA GLU A 85 2.47 4.60 1.71
C GLU A 85 3.84 5.30 1.72
N THR A 86 4.77 4.83 2.56
CA THR A 86 6.15 5.31 2.65
C THR A 86 6.94 5.03 1.36
N ASP A 87 6.82 3.82 0.82
CA ASP A 87 7.51 3.43 -0.42
C ASP A 87 6.98 4.21 -1.61
N GLU A 88 5.67 4.37 -1.73
CA GLU A 88 5.07 5.17 -2.81
C GLU A 88 5.51 6.64 -2.76
N ALA A 89 5.61 7.20 -1.55
CA ALA A 89 6.10 8.57 -1.37
C ALA A 89 7.55 8.75 -1.84
N ALA A 90 8.45 7.80 -1.56
CA ALA A 90 9.84 7.86 -2.00
C ALA A 90 10.02 7.49 -3.48
N LYS A 91 9.24 6.52 -3.97
CA LYS A 91 9.27 6.03 -5.35
C LYS A 91 8.89 7.10 -6.37
N LYS A 92 8.03 8.06 -6.01
CA LYS A 92 7.76 9.28 -6.79
C LYS A 92 9.04 10.02 -7.20
N TYR A 93 10.08 9.94 -6.38
CA TYR A 93 11.37 10.57 -6.60
C TYR A 93 12.45 9.56 -6.99
N ASN A 94 12.11 8.35 -7.44
CA ASN A 94 13.05 7.28 -7.76
C ASN A 94 13.98 6.91 -6.58
N VAL A 95 13.53 7.12 -5.34
CA VAL A 95 14.26 6.79 -4.12
C VAL A 95 13.70 5.50 -3.53
N ASP A 96 14.57 4.55 -3.21
CA ASP A 96 14.20 3.30 -2.56
C ASP A 96 14.24 3.45 -1.04
N ILE A 97 13.40 2.71 -0.32
CA ILE A 97 13.45 2.62 1.15
C ILE A 97 13.90 1.22 1.56
N LEU A 98 14.77 1.16 2.56
CA LEU A 98 15.15 -0.06 3.25
C LEU A 98 14.78 0.05 4.74
N ARG A 99 14.16 -1.00 5.29
CA ARG A 99 13.72 -1.10 6.68
C ARG A 99 14.14 -2.44 7.27
#